data_AF-A0A1I1YDT3-F1
#
_entry.id   AF-A0A1I1YDT3-F1
#
_cell.length_a   1.000
_cell.length_b   1.000
_cell.length_c   1.000
_cell.angle_alpha   90.00
_cell.angle_beta   90.00
_cell.angle_gamma   90.00
#
_symmetry.space_group_name_H-M   'P 1'
#
loop_
_entity.id
_entity.type
_entity.pdbx_description
1 polymer ?
#
loop_
_entity_poly.entity_id
_entity_poly.type
_entity_poly.pdbx_seq_one_letter_code
_entity_poly.pdbx_strand_id
1 'polypeptide(L)'
;MRAVYHLAAAAALLAVGLDCHRTDTAAPVPQLAPTGPSARFYGALAPYGTWIDDAAYGWVWLPSPAIVGADFFPYMTGGRWVYTDAGWMFDSSYSWGWAPFHYGRWAFDAGVGWMWVPDDVWGPAWVDWRWNAGYVGWAPLPPRIVAAREEPRSHWIVVAARDLTRPQLAGYIQPNELGRVVFADDAAHPATHPGWRSGPPADVVAAATGQPLAPVHLPPPPRGGELVRSRVAGDAVEHTPFVESKQAPAASIFPHNPPEFPVHTMRAHTTHAPVFDLPHGGGDHPRSSHGGGRRR
;
A
#
# COMPACT_ATOMS: atom_id res chain seq x y z
N MET A 1 -76.74 13.68 58.85
CA MET A 1 -75.60 14.63 58.92
C MET A 1 -75.03 14.81 57.53
N ARG A 2 -74.73 16.06 57.16
CA ARG A 2 -74.40 16.55 55.81
C ARG A 2 -73.01 16.09 55.35
N ALA A 3 -72.82 15.81 54.05
CA ALA A 3 -71.93 16.58 53.17
C ALA A 3 -71.84 15.96 51.76
N VAL A 4 -72.04 16.83 50.78
CA VAL A 4 -71.89 16.70 49.33
C VAL A 4 -70.41 16.97 48.97
N TYR A 5 -69.86 16.41 47.88
CA TYR A 5 -69.12 17.10 46.80
C TYR A 5 -68.67 16.12 45.71
N HIS A 6 -68.69 16.63 44.48
CA HIS A 6 -68.59 15.93 43.19
C HIS A 6 -67.17 15.90 42.59
N LEU A 7 -67.04 15.06 41.53
CA LEU A 7 -66.44 15.35 40.21
C LEU A 7 -64.95 15.03 39.93
N ALA A 8 -64.77 14.57 38.67
CA ALA A 8 -63.58 14.46 37.81
C ALA A 8 -62.69 13.21 38.01
N ALA A 9 -62.67 12.23 37.09
CA ALA A 9 -62.23 12.19 35.69
C ALA A 9 -60.75 11.79 35.54
N ALA A 10 -60.51 10.69 34.80
CA ALA A 10 -59.52 10.53 33.73
C ALA A 10 -59.07 9.07 33.64
N ALA A 11 -59.50 8.39 32.58
CA ALA A 11 -58.89 7.16 32.12
C ALA A 11 -57.51 7.48 31.53
N ALA A 12 -56.45 6.92 32.11
CA ALA A 12 -55.12 6.94 31.50
C ALA A 12 -54.85 5.57 30.87
N LEU A 13 -55.11 5.46 29.57
CA LEU A 13 -54.39 4.51 28.72
C LEU A 13 -52.97 5.06 28.56
N LEU A 14 -51.97 4.36 29.10
CA LEU A 14 -50.58 4.58 28.75
C LEU A 14 -50.02 3.27 28.22
N ALA A 15 -49.59 3.34 26.96
CA ALA A 15 -49.11 2.27 26.13
C ALA A 15 -47.94 1.52 26.79
N VAL A 16 -48.04 0.19 26.79
CA VAL A 16 -46.88 -0.68 27.03
C VAL A 16 -46.03 -0.63 25.76
N GLY A 17 -45.10 0.32 25.69
CA GLY A 17 -43.99 0.28 24.74
C GLY A 17 -42.98 -0.74 25.22
N LEU A 18 -43.06 -1.98 24.73
CA LEU A 18 -41.90 -2.87 24.74
C LEU A 18 -40.97 -2.41 23.61
N ASP A 19 -40.16 -1.39 23.91
CA ASP A 19 -39.02 -1.04 23.07
C ASP A 19 -37.89 -2.04 23.37
N CYS A 20 -38.02 -3.23 22.79
CA CYS A 20 -36.99 -4.25 22.81
C CYS A 20 -35.91 -3.91 21.77
N HIS A 21 -35.09 -2.89 22.00
CA HIS A 21 -33.75 -2.79 21.38
C HIS A 21 -32.83 -1.94 22.25
N ARG A 22 -32.45 -2.47 23.43
CA ARG A 22 -31.13 -2.15 23.97
C ARG A 22 -30.13 -2.86 23.06
N THR A 23 -29.54 -2.11 22.13
CA THR A 23 -28.27 -2.51 21.53
C THR A 23 -27.27 -2.57 22.68
N ASP A 24 -27.07 -3.77 23.20
CA ASP A 24 -25.94 -4.05 24.06
C ASP A 24 -24.70 -3.81 23.20
N THR A 25 -24.16 -2.60 23.29
CA THR A 25 -22.89 -2.27 22.68
C THR A 25 -21.88 -3.07 23.46
N ALA A 26 -21.57 -4.27 22.99
CA ALA A 26 -20.48 -5.06 23.52
C ALA A 26 -19.27 -4.12 23.65
N ALA A 27 -18.77 -3.95 24.87
CA ALA A 27 -17.56 -3.18 25.09
C ALA A 27 -16.47 -3.70 24.13
N PRO A 28 -15.73 -2.82 23.44
CA PRO A 28 -14.70 -3.28 22.52
C PRO A 28 -13.76 -4.21 23.28
N VAL A 29 -13.56 -5.43 22.76
CA VAL A 29 -12.58 -6.36 23.31
C VAL A 29 -11.24 -5.63 23.33
N PRO A 30 -10.53 -5.56 24.47
CA PRO A 30 -9.23 -4.90 24.53
C PRO A 30 -8.32 -5.59 23.52
N GLN A 31 -7.92 -4.86 22.47
CA GLN A 31 -6.87 -5.34 21.60
C GLN A 31 -5.60 -5.45 22.42
N LEU A 32 -4.98 -6.62 22.39
CA LEU A 32 -3.65 -6.82 22.94
C LEU A 32 -2.69 -5.81 22.29
N ALA A 33 -1.91 -5.12 23.12
CA ALA A 33 -0.90 -4.19 22.66
C ALA A 33 0.35 -4.96 22.21
N PRO A 34 0.97 -4.59 21.08
CA PRO A 34 2.18 -5.21 20.62
C PRO A 34 3.35 -4.93 21.55
N THR A 35 4.27 -5.88 21.60
CA THR A 35 5.52 -5.78 22.39
C THR A 35 6.74 -5.71 21.46
N GLY A 36 7.91 -5.46 22.04
CA GLY A 36 9.16 -5.44 21.29
C GLY A 36 9.21 -4.31 20.23
N PRO A 37 9.84 -4.55 19.06
CA PRO A 37 9.97 -3.54 18.00
C PRO A 37 8.64 -3.00 17.47
N SER A 38 7.55 -3.77 17.55
CA SER A 38 6.23 -3.35 17.07
C SER A 38 5.55 -2.32 17.98
N ALA A 39 5.91 -2.28 19.28
CA ALA A 39 5.30 -1.40 20.28
C ALA A 39 5.41 0.09 19.93
N ARG A 40 6.50 0.49 19.25
CA ARG A 40 6.79 1.89 18.86
C ARG A 40 5.91 2.44 17.73
N PHE A 41 5.02 1.62 17.17
CA PHE A 41 4.06 2.01 16.14
C PHE A 41 2.62 1.94 16.64
N TYR A 42 2.40 1.40 17.85
CA TYR A 42 1.08 1.00 18.31
C TYR A 42 0.08 2.16 18.32
N GLY A 43 0.37 3.23 19.04
CA GLY A 43 -0.55 4.36 19.17
C GLY A 43 -0.74 5.12 17.86
N ALA A 44 0.25 5.13 16.97
CA ALA A 44 0.11 5.72 15.64
C ALA A 44 -0.84 4.94 14.72
N LEU A 45 -0.93 3.60 14.88
CA LEU A 45 -1.66 2.73 13.97
C LEU A 45 -2.95 2.13 14.55
N ALA A 46 -3.08 2.07 15.88
CA ALA A 46 -4.24 1.50 16.58
C ALA A 46 -5.58 2.15 16.17
N PRO A 47 -5.68 3.47 15.90
CA PRO A 47 -6.93 4.06 15.43
C PRO A 47 -7.36 3.64 14.03
N TYR A 48 -6.46 3.04 13.24
CA TYR A 48 -6.65 2.82 11.81
C TYR A 48 -6.75 1.34 11.41
N GLY A 49 -6.63 0.43 12.37
CA GLY A 49 -6.56 -1.00 12.10
C GLY A 49 -6.38 -1.85 13.34
N THR A 50 -6.20 -3.15 13.13
CA THR A 50 -6.15 -4.15 14.18
C THR A 50 -4.75 -4.74 14.31
N TRP A 51 -4.19 -4.73 15.52
CA TRP A 51 -2.99 -5.48 15.88
C TRP A 51 -3.34 -6.92 16.26
N ILE A 52 -2.59 -7.89 15.72
CA ILE A 52 -2.75 -9.33 15.95
C ILE A 52 -1.37 -9.93 16.26
N ASP A 53 -1.32 -10.85 17.22
CA ASP A 53 -0.14 -11.69 17.46
C ASP A 53 -0.20 -12.89 16.53
N ASP A 54 0.52 -12.80 15.41
CA ASP A 54 0.57 -13.86 14.41
C ASP A 54 1.69 -14.85 14.74
N ALA A 55 1.40 -16.15 14.64
CA ALA A 55 2.35 -17.19 15.03
C ALA A 55 3.59 -17.24 14.11
N ALA A 56 3.48 -16.82 12.85
CA ALA A 56 4.58 -16.79 11.90
C ALA A 56 5.35 -15.47 11.98
N TYR A 57 4.65 -14.35 12.12
CA TYR A 57 5.22 -13.00 11.98
C TYR A 57 5.38 -12.22 13.29
N GLY A 58 4.86 -12.72 14.41
CA GLY A 58 4.70 -11.96 15.64
C GLY A 58 3.64 -10.87 15.48
N TRP A 59 3.84 -9.73 16.13
CA TRP A 59 2.88 -8.62 16.09
C TRP A 59 2.77 -7.97 14.71
N VAL A 60 1.64 -8.18 14.05
CA VAL A 60 1.27 -7.59 12.76
C VAL A 60 0.12 -6.60 12.90
N TRP A 61 0.01 -5.67 11.95
CA TRP A 61 -1.09 -4.71 11.88
C TRP A 61 -1.89 -4.88 10.59
N LEU A 62 -3.20 -4.94 10.72
CA LEU A 62 -4.16 -5.06 9.62
C LEU A 62 -4.92 -3.75 9.48
N PRO A 63 -4.86 -3.05 8.33
CA PRO A 63 -5.66 -1.85 8.12
C PRO A 63 -7.17 -2.20 8.15
N SER A 64 -7.98 -1.32 8.74
CA SER A 64 -9.43 -1.51 8.76
C SER A 64 -10.04 -1.28 7.37
N PRO A 65 -10.78 -2.24 6.79
CA PRO A 65 -11.44 -2.04 5.48
C PRO A 65 -12.42 -0.86 5.45
N ALA A 66 -12.98 -0.46 6.60
CA ALA A 66 -13.83 0.72 6.71
C ALA A 66 -13.07 2.04 6.50
N ILE A 67 -11.75 2.02 6.68
CA ILE A 67 -10.86 3.19 6.55
C ILE A 67 -10.14 3.17 5.21
N VAL A 68 -9.70 1.99 4.77
CA VAL A 68 -8.87 1.87 3.55
C VAL A 68 -9.64 1.47 2.29
N GLY A 69 -10.87 1.01 2.43
CA GLY A 69 -11.65 0.41 1.34
C GLY A 69 -11.46 -1.10 1.26
N ALA A 70 -12.43 -1.78 0.64
CA ALA A 70 -12.38 -3.25 0.46
C ALA A 70 -11.34 -3.69 -0.59
N ASP A 71 -10.89 -2.77 -1.43
CA ASP A 71 -9.93 -2.95 -2.51
C ASP A 71 -8.51 -2.49 -2.13
N PHE A 72 -8.26 -2.24 -0.84
CA PHE A 72 -6.95 -1.83 -0.36
C PHE A 72 -5.85 -2.79 -0.82
N PHE A 73 -4.79 -2.21 -1.36
CA PHE A 73 -3.61 -2.94 -1.78
C PHE A 73 -2.36 -2.06 -1.57
N PRO A 74 -1.35 -2.56 -0.83
CA PRO A 74 -0.19 -1.77 -0.49
C PRO A 74 0.61 -1.38 -1.74
N TYR A 75 1.09 -0.13 -1.77
CA TYR A 75 1.80 0.46 -2.90
C TYR A 75 0.93 0.62 -4.17
N MET A 76 -0.40 0.61 -4.04
CA MET A 76 -1.35 0.78 -5.15
C MET A 76 -2.44 1.80 -4.80
N THR A 77 -3.12 1.59 -3.68
CA THR A 77 -4.23 2.43 -3.22
C THR A 77 -3.74 3.53 -2.29
N GLY A 78 -4.43 4.68 -2.31
CA GLY A 78 -4.19 5.78 -1.38
C GLY A 78 -2.76 6.33 -1.39
N GLY A 79 -2.20 6.50 -2.59
CA GLY A 79 -0.89 7.11 -2.79
C GLY A 79 -0.52 7.21 -4.26
N ARG A 80 0.76 7.52 -4.50
CA ARG A 80 1.37 7.60 -5.84
C ARG A 80 2.87 7.32 -5.76
N TRP A 81 3.47 7.01 -6.90
CA TRP A 81 4.92 6.95 -7.03
C TRP A 81 5.51 8.31 -7.29
N VAL A 82 6.55 8.66 -6.55
CA VAL A 82 7.35 9.88 -6.71
C VAL A 82 8.80 9.49 -6.94
N TYR A 83 9.41 10.04 -7.98
CA TYR A 83 10.82 9.82 -8.25
C TYR A 83 11.66 10.74 -7.38
N THR A 84 12.66 10.17 -6.70
CA THR A 84 13.52 10.88 -5.75
C THR A 84 14.99 10.61 -6.04
N ASP A 85 15.88 11.35 -5.37
CA ASP A 85 17.33 11.11 -5.42
C ASP A 85 17.74 9.69 -4.97
N ALA A 86 16.85 8.95 -4.29
CA ALA A 86 17.06 7.57 -3.86
C ALA A 86 16.30 6.52 -4.69
N GLY A 87 15.67 6.92 -5.79
CA GLY A 87 14.79 6.09 -6.60
C GLY A 87 13.30 6.37 -6.31
N TRP A 88 12.46 5.36 -6.54
CA TRP A 88 11.00 5.49 -6.43
C TRP A 88 10.52 5.39 -4.98
N MET A 89 9.90 6.48 -4.49
CA MET A 89 9.25 6.54 -3.19
C MET A 89 7.73 6.45 -3.36
N PHE A 90 7.07 5.69 -2.48
CA PHE A 90 5.61 5.70 -2.42
C PHE A 90 5.14 6.82 -1.49
N ASP A 91 4.50 7.84 -2.06
CA ASP A 91 3.92 8.96 -1.34
C ASP A 91 2.46 8.64 -1.00
N SER A 92 2.24 8.14 0.22
CA SER A 92 0.92 7.74 0.72
C SER A 92 0.09 8.94 1.13
N SER A 93 -1.19 8.96 0.74
CA SER A 93 -2.19 9.93 1.21
C SER A 93 -2.79 9.57 2.57
N TYR A 94 -2.61 8.34 3.07
CA TYR A 94 -3.06 7.96 4.40
C TYR A 94 -2.21 8.64 5.47
N SER A 95 -2.85 9.25 6.48
CA SER A 95 -2.18 9.96 7.59
C SER A 95 -1.23 9.07 8.42
N TRP A 96 -1.50 7.77 8.43
CA TRP A 96 -0.71 6.73 9.08
C TRP A 96 0.31 6.06 8.15
N GLY A 97 0.24 6.32 6.85
CA GLY A 97 1.02 5.62 5.81
C GLY A 97 2.53 5.79 5.93
N TRP A 98 2.98 6.85 6.61
CA TRP A 98 4.39 7.09 6.90
C TRP A 98 5.08 5.88 7.56
N ALA A 99 4.34 5.08 8.33
CA ALA A 99 4.86 3.87 8.98
C ALA A 99 4.81 2.66 8.01
N PRO A 100 3.63 2.16 7.59
CA PRO A 100 3.59 0.88 6.87
C PRO A 100 4.21 0.87 5.48
N PHE A 101 4.31 2.02 4.82
CA PHE A 101 4.94 2.10 3.49
C PHE A 101 6.47 2.25 3.54
N HIS A 102 7.04 2.66 4.69
CA HIS A 102 8.47 2.95 4.81
C HIS A 102 9.23 2.11 5.86
N TYR A 103 8.55 1.49 6.83
CA TYR A 103 9.18 0.77 7.96
C TYR A 103 8.68 -0.67 8.14
N GLY A 104 8.77 -1.52 7.13
CA GLY A 104 8.32 -2.90 7.28
C GLY A 104 8.04 -3.56 5.96
N ARG A 105 7.30 -4.66 6.00
CA ARG A 105 6.88 -5.44 4.83
C ARG A 105 5.42 -5.81 4.94
N TRP A 106 4.84 -6.16 3.80
CA TRP A 106 3.46 -6.62 3.73
C TRP A 106 3.47 -8.12 3.46
N ALA A 107 2.68 -8.86 4.23
CA ALA A 107 2.29 -10.23 3.92
C ALA A 107 0.80 -10.25 3.56
N PHE A 108 0.41 -11.28 2.82
CA PHE A 108 -0.97 -11.51 2.43
C PHE A 108 -1.37 -12.92 2.83
N ASP A 109 -2.52 -13.04 3.49
CA ASP A 109 -3.19 -14.31 3.74
C ASP A 109 -4.60 -14.26 3.16
N ALA A 110 -5.06 -15.31 2.49
CA ALA A 110 -6.34 -15.29 1.78
C ALA A 110 -7.56 -15.25 2.72
N GLY A 111 -7.43 -15.72 3.97
CA GLY A 111 -8.48 -15.69 4.98
C GLY A 111 -8.51 -14.39 5.79
N VAL A 112 -7.42 -13.63 5.81
CA VAL A 112 -7.24 -12.44 6.64
C VAL A 112 -7.10 -11.15 5.83
N GLY A 113 -6.40 -11.19 4.71
CA GLY A 113 -6.05 -10.05 3.86
C GLY A 113 -4.61 -9.57 4.04
N TRP A 114 -4.37 -8.30 3.71
CA TRP A 114 -3.06 -7.66 3.86
C TRP A 114 -2.73 -7.38 5.32
N MET A 115 -1.57 -7.84 5.75
CA MET A 115 -1.03 -7.62 7.09
C MET A 115 0.37 -7.03 7.00
N TRP A 116 0.61 -5.98 7.77
CA TRP A 116 1.90 -5.32 7.84
C TRP A 116 2.75 -5.89 8.97
N VAL A 117 3.97 -6.29 8.63
CA VAL A 117 5.01 -6.76 9.54
C VAL A 117 6.01 -5.62 9.78
N PRO A 118 6.08 -5.07 11.01
CA PRO A 118 6.94 -3.92 11.31
C PRO A 118 8.44 -4.21 11.18
N ASP A 119 9.21 -3.20 10.76
CA ASP A 119 10.68 -3.16 10.77
C ASP A 119 11.12 -1.75 11.25
N ASP A 120 12.41 -1.52 11.44
CA ASP A 120 12.98 -0.24 11.84
C ASP A 120 13.92 0.44 10.88
N VAL A 121 14.22 -0.24 9.79
CA VAL A 121 14.92 0.36 8.67
C VAL A 121 13.93 1.14 7.80
N TRP A 122 14.20 2.43 7.61
CA TRP A 122 13.46 3.27 6.67
C TRP A 122 13.84 2.97 5.21
N GLY A 123 12.87 3.05 4.30
CA GLY A 123 13.13 3.09 2.87
C GLY A 123 12.06 3.83 2.06
N PRO A 124 12.39 4.37 0.86
CA PRO A 124 11.42 5.00 -0.04
C PRO A 124 10.21 4.10 -0.36
N ALA A 125 10.44 2.80 -0.53
CA ALA A 125 9.41 1.76 -0.60
C ALA A 125 10.08 0.40 -0.44
N TRP A 126 9.28 -0.64 -0.20
CA TRP A 126 9.76 -2.01 -0.06
C TRP A 126 9.05 -2.92 -1.04
N VAL A 127 9.41 -2.77 -2.31
CA VAL A 127 8.82 -3.51 -3.43
C VAL A 127 9.90 -4.14 -4.30
N ASP A 128 9.55 -5.22 -4.99
CA ASP A 128 10.27 -5.71 -6.16
C ASP A 128 9.76 -4.97 -7.40
N TRP A 129 10.65 -4.71 -8.34
CA TRP A 129 10.38 -3.94 -9.55
C TRP A 129 10.63 -4.76 -10.81
N ARG A 130 9.78 -4.56 -11.82
CA ARG A 130 10.00 -5.01 -13.19
C ARG A 130 9.60 -3.92 -14.16
N TRP A 131 10.29 -3.80 -15.28
CA TRP A 131 9.87 -2.93 -16.37
C TRP A 131 10.39 -3.48 -17.69
N ASN A 132 9.53 -3.49 -18.70
CA ASN A 132 9.85 -3.95 -20.05
C ASN A 132 8.69 -3.61 -20.99
N ALA A 133 8.95 -3.56 -22.30
CA ALA A 133 7.94 -3.40 -23.34
C ALA A 133 6.95 -2.23 -23.12
N GLY A 134 7.41 -1.14 -22.49
CA GLY A 134 6.57 0.02 -22.17
C GLY A 134 5.68 -0.13 -20.92
N TYR A 135 5.85 -1.20 -20.14
CA TYR A 135 5.15 -1.46 -18.89
C TYR A 135 6.11 -1.41 -17.70
N VAL A 136 5.54 -1.06 -16.56
CA VAL A 136 6.20 -1.09 -15.26
C VAL A 136 5.31 -1.91 -14.34
N GLY A 137 5.93 -2.81 -13.59
CA GLY A 137 5.25 -3.56 -12.54
C GLY A 137 6.04 -3.53 -11.24
N TRP A 138 5.31 -3.69 -10.15
CA TRP A 138 5.89 -3.86 -8.82
C TRP A 138 5.06 -4.83 -7.99
N ALA A 139 5.71 -5.44 -6.99
CA ALA A 139 5.06 -6.27 -6.00
C ALA A 139 5.64 -5.94 -4.60
N PRO A 140 4.83 -5.90 -3.53
CA PRO A 140 5.34 -5.75 -2.17
C PRO A 140 6.37 -6.84 -1.86
N LEU A 141 7.51 -6.47 -1.25
CA LEU A 141 8.47 -7.45 -0.76
C LEU A 141 7.88 -8.19 0.45
N PRO A 142 8.12 -9.51 0.58
CA PRO A 142 7.60 -10.28 1.68
C PRO A 142 8.43 -10.03 2.95
N PRO A 143 7.90 -10.35 4.14
CA PRO A 143 8.66 -10.29 5.38
C PRO A 143 9.90 -11.20 5.34
N ARG A 144 11.02 -10.73 5.93
CA ARG A 144 12.35 -11.35 5.83
C ARG A 144 12.45 -12.78 6.40
N ILE A 145 11.55 -13.13 7.31
CA ILE A 145 11.56 -14.42 8.04
C ILE A 145 10.98 -15.58 7.21
N VAL A 146 10.29 -15.28 6.11
CA VAL A 146 9.83 -16.29 5.16
C VAL A 146 10.96 -16.46 4.15
N ALA A 147 11.66 -17.60 4.21
CA ALA A 147 12.51 -18.03 3.11
C ALA A 147 11.67 -17.99 1.83
N ALA A 148 12.25 -17.53 0.73
CA ALA A 148 11.67 -17.23 -0.59
C ALA A 148 10.86 -18.36 -1.30
N ARG A 149 10.24 -19.29 -0.57
CA ARG A 149 9.44 -20.41 -1.05
C ARG A 149 8.02 -20.01 -1.45
N GLU A 150 7.52 -18.87 -0.99
CA GLU A 150 6.33 -18.23 -1.54
C GLU A 150 6.75 -16.88 -2.11
N GLU A 151 7.28 -16.96 -3.32
CA GLU A 151 7.53 -15.81 -4.18
C GLU A 151 6.32 -14.85 -4.17
N PRO A 152 6.49 -13.54 -3.93
CA PRO A 152 5.44 -12.51 -4.07
C PRO A 152 4.83 -12.40 -5.48
N ARG A 153 5.19 -13.30 -6.39
CA ARG A 153 4.81 -13.35 -7.80
C ARG A 153 3.30 -13.34 -8.05
N SER A 154 2.45 -13.59 -7.06
CA SER A 154 0.99 -13.54 -7.26
C SER A 154 0.38 -12.13 -7.18
N HIS A 155 1.13 -11.14 -6.67
CA HIS A 155 0.62 -9.81 -6.34
C HIS A 155 1.27 -8.68 -7.15
N TRP A 156 1.63 -8.97 -8.41
CA TRP A 156 2.11 -7.93 -9.33
C TRP A 156 1.03 -6.92 -9.63
N ILE A 157 1.36 -5.64 -9.44
CA ILE A 157 0.61 -4.52 -9.97
C ILE A 157 1.34 -4.08 -11.23
N VAL A 158 0.59 -3.84 -12.32
CA VAL A 158 1.18 -3.49 -13.61
C VAL A 158 0.47 -2.28 -14.18
N VAL A 159 1.23 -1.32 -14.70
CA VAL A 159 0.74 -0.14 -15.42
C VAL A 159 1.58 0.10 -16.66
N ALA A 160 1.06 0.85 -17.62
CA ALA A 160 1.92 1.41 -18.66
C ALA A 160 2.92 2.40 -18.03
N ALA A 161 4.15 2.45 -18.52
CA ALA A 161 5.21 3.30 -17.96
C ALA A 161 4.81 4.78 -17.86
N ARG A 162 4.00 5.26 -18.81
CA ARG A 162 3.46 6.63 -18.83
C ARG A 162 2.48 6.95 -17.69
N ASP A 163 1.94 5.92 -17.04
CA ASP A 163 0.91 6.05 -16.00
C ASP A 163 1.49 5.86 -14.58
N LEU A 164 2.78 5.53 -14.44
CA LEU A 164 3.42 5.23 -13.14
C LEU A 164 3.30 6.38 -12.12
N THR A 165 3.41 7.63 -12.57
CA THR A 165 3.35 8.83 -11.72
C THR A 165 1.94 9.39 -11.56
N ARG A 166 0.92 8.73 -12.13
CA ARG A 166 -0.47 9.18 -12.02
C ARG A 166 -0.91 9.13 -10.55
N PRO A 167 -1.66 10.14 -10.09
CA PRO A 167 -2.38 9.99 -8.85
C PRO A 167 -3.50 8.94 -9.05
N GLN A 168 -3.80 8.15 -8.02
CA GLN A 168 -4.82 7.07 -8.05
C GLN A 168 -4.62 6.05 -9.16
N LEU A 169 -3.64 5.16 -8.98
CA LEU A 169 -3.24 4.15 -9.97
C LEU A 169 -4.34 3.14 -10.35
N ALA A 170 -5.36 2.96 -9.51
CA ALA A 170 -6.40 1.94 -9.68
C ALA A 170 -7.05 1.93 -11.09
N GLY A 171 -7.29 3.11 -11.69
CA GLY A 171 -7.88 3.23 -13.02
C GLY A 171 -6.95 2.88 -14.19
N TYR A 172 -5.66 2.67 -13.92
CA TYR A 172 -4.62 2.43 -14.94
C TYR A 172 -4.01 1.03 -14.84
N ILE A 173 -4.45 0.24 -13.84
CA ILE A 173 -3.95 -1.12 -13.60
C ILE A 173 -4.30 -1.99 -14.80
N GLN A 174 -3.28 -2.69 -15.30
CA GLN A 174 -3.41 -3.70 -16.32
C GLN A 174 -3.75 -5.06 -15.70
N PRO A 175 -4.41 -5.96 -16.44
CA PRO A 175 -4.66 -7.32 -15.96
C PRO A 175 -3.36 -8.03 -15.55
N ASN A 176 -3.41 -8.79 -14.46
CA ASN A 176 -2.23 -9.48 -13.92
C ASN A 176 -1.61 -10.47 -14.93
N GLU A 177 -2.40 -11.02 -15.86
CA GLU A 177 -1.93 -11.89 -16.94
C GLU A 177 -0.89 -11.18 -17.82
N LEU A 178 -1.04 -9.87 -18.03
CA LEU A 178 -0.06 -9.10 -18.79
C LEU A 178 1.30 -9.10 -18.09
N GLY A 179 1.31 -8.88 -16.77
CA GLY A 179 2.54 -8.94 -15.98
C GLY A 179 3.22 -10.29 -16.07
N ARG A 180 2.44 -11.37 -16.02
CA ARG A 180 2.96 -12.75 -16.16
C ARG A 180 3.60 -13.01 -17.52
N VAL A 181 3.15 -12.34 -18.58
CA VAL A 181 3.71 -12.49 -19.94
C VAL A 181 4.90 -11.55 -20.12
N VAL A 182 4.76 -10.27 -19.80
CA VAL A 182 5.79 -9.24 -20.01
C VAL A 182 7.02 -9.47 -19.12
N PHE A 183 6.80 -10.00 -17.91
CA PHE A 183 7.86 -10.27 -16.93
C PHE A 183 8.14 -11.77 -16.75
N ALA A 184 7.73 -12.63 -17.70
CA ALA A 184 7.95 -14.09 -17.65
C ALA A 184 9.44 -14.48 -17.59
N ASP A 185 10.32 -13.68 -18.18
CA ASP A 185 11.75 -13.97 -18.27
C ASP A 185 12.54 -13.26 -17.17
N ASP A 186 12.72 -13.96 -16.05
CA ASP A 186 13.56 -13.51 -14.92
C ASP A 186 15.02 -13.25 -15.33
N ALA A 187 15.53 -13.90 -16.39
CA ALA A 187 16.93 -13.78 -16.82
C ALA A 187 17.17 -12.56 -17.72
N ALA A 188 16.16 -12.13 -18.48
CA ALA A 188 16.20 -10.90 -19.28
C ALA A 188 16.02 -9.62 -18.44
N HIS A 189 15.56 -9.78 -17.19
CA HIS A 189 15.29 -8.69 -16.26
C HIS A 189 16.21 -8.87 -15.08
N PRO A 190 17.53 -8.67 -15.26
CA PRO A 190 18.40 -8.73 -14.11
C PRO A 190 17.83 -7.74 -13.09
N ALA A 191 17.76 -8.18 -11.83
CA ALA A 191 17.82 -7.28 -10.69
C ALA A 191 19.18 -6.54 -10.73
N THR A 192 19.48 -5.83 -11.82
CA THR A 192 20.65 -4.97 -11.95
C THR A 192 20.30 -3.72 -11.20
N HIS A 193 20.34 -3.81 -9.88
CA HIS A 193 21.18 -3.01 -9.00
C HIS A 193 21.19 -3.67 -7.61
N PRO A 194 22.26 -3.54 -6.83
CA PRO A 194 22.44 -4.19 -5.53
C PRO A 194 21.59 -3.56 -4.41
N GLY A 195 20.30 -3.32 -4.67
CA GLY A 195 19.36 -2.77 -3.72
C GLY A 195 17.94 -2.69 -4.30
N TRP A 196 16.96 -2.79 -3.40
CA TRP A 196 15.52 -2.51 -3.51
C TRP A 196 15.15 -1.10 -4.04
N ARG A 197 16.11 -0.40 -4.66
CA ARG A 197 16.08 1.02 -5.02
C ARG A 197 15.81 1.30 -6.50
N SER A 198 15.94 0.31 -7.37
CA SER A 198 15.97 0.58 -8.81
C SER A 198 14.76 0.01 -9.50
N GLY A 199 13.63 0.71 -9.35
CA GLY A 199 12.53 0.63 -10.32
C GLY A 199 12.97 1.16 -11.70
N PRO A 200 12.03 1.38 -12.63
CA PRO A 200 12.39 1.83 -13.97
C PRO A 200 13.25 3.09 -13.92
N PRO A 201 14.33 3.17 -14.70
CA PRO A 201 15.12 4.39 -14.86
C PRO A 201 14.24 5.60 -15.22
N ALA A 202 14.61 6.79 -14.77
CA ALA A 202 13.81 8.00 -14.98
C ALA A 202 13.58 8.32 -16.45
N ASP A 203 14.57 8.04 -17.31
CA ASP A 203 14.50 8.25 -18.75
C ASP A 203 13.45 7.33 -19.43
N VAL A 204 13.24 6.11 -18.92
CA VAL A 204 12.17 5.21 -19.39
C VAL A 204 10.79 5.85 -19.19
N VAL A 205 10.55 6.41 -18.00
CA VAL A 205 9.27 7.05 -17.67
C VAL A 205 9.14 8.41 -18.36
N ALA A 206 10.23 9.18 -18.44
CA ALA A 206 10.26 10.45 -19.14
C ALA A 206 9.96 10.29 -20.65
N ALA A 207 10.55 9.28 -21.29
CA ALA A 207 10.27 8.95 -22.69
C ALA A 207 8.81 8.52 -22.91
N ALA A 208 8.27 7.71 -22.00
CA ALA A 208 6.88 7.24 -22.10
C ALA A 208 5.84 8.36 -21.88
N THR A 209 6.16 9.35 -21.03
CA THR A 209 5.29 10.50 -20.75
C THR A 209 5.50 11.68 -21.70
N GLY A 210 6.66 11.75 -22.36
CA GLY A 210 7.10 12.93 -23.10
C GLY A 210 7.43 14.12 -22.19
N GLN A 211 7.65 13.90 -20.90
CA GLN A 211 7.93 14.93 -19.89
C GLN A 211 9.21 14.60 -19.12
N PRO A 212 10.12 15.55 -18.88
CA PRO A 212 11.26 15.33 -18.01
C PRO A 212 10.81 14.93 -16.59
N LEU A 213 11.46 13.91 -16.03
CA LEU A 213 11.21 13.46 -14.67
C LEU A 213 12.35 13.92 -13.76
N ALA A 214 12.18 15.10 -13.14
CA ALA A 214 13.13 15.60 -12.16
C ALA A 214 12.95 14.87 -10.81
N PRO A 215 14.05 14.44 -10.15
CA PRO A 215 13.94 13.85 -8.82
C PRO A 215 13.53 14.90 -7.79
N VAL A 216 12.65 14.49 -6.88
CA VAL A 216 12.36 15.20 -5.64
C VAL A 216 13.52 14.96 -4.67
N HIS A 217 14.00 16.02 -4.03
CA HIS A 217 15.10 15.90 -3.09
C HIS A 217 14.69 15.05 -1.88
N LEU A 218 15.40 13.96 -1.63
CA LEU A 218 15.17 13.12 -0.46
C LEU A 218 16.37 13.24 0.50
N PRO A 219 16.15 13.67 1.75
CA PRO A 219 17.21 13.70 2.75
C PRO A 219 17.73 12.28 3.05
N PRO A 220 18.95 12.16 3.63
CA PRO A 220 19.45 10.87 4.06
C PRO A 220 18.46 10.14 4.97
N PRO A 221 18.38 8.79 4.90
CA PRO A 221 17.55 8.02 5.82
C PRO A 221 17.82 8.39 7.29
N PRO A 222 16.80 8.31 8.16
CA PRO A 222 17.00 8.50 9.60
C PRO A 222 18.07 7.54 10.14
N ARG A 223 18.75 7.95 11.21
CA ARG A 223 19.74 7.11 11.87
C ARG A 223 19.06 5.90 12.51
N GLY A 224 19.79 4.80 12.66
CA GLY A 224 19.25 3.56 13.25
C GLY A 224 18.56 3.83 14.59
N GLY A 225 17.29 3.39 14.69
CA GLY A 225 16.44 3.56 15.87
C GLY A 225 15.56 4.82 15.87
N GLU A 226 15.80 5.79 14.99
CA GLU A 226 14.92 6.96 14.83
C GLU A 226 13.79 6.65 13.85
N LEU A 227 12.57 7.06 14.24
CA LEU A 227 11.42 7.06 13.35
C LEU A 227 11.15 8.47 12.88
N VAL A 228 10.89 8.62 11.59
CA VAL A 228 10.44 9.88 10.98
C VAL A 228 9.18 9.64 10.17
N ARG A 229 8.29 10.64 10.18
CA ARG A 229 7.19 10.76 9.23
C ARG A 229 7.72 11.40 7.97
N SER A 230 7.65 10.68 6.86
CA SER A 230 8.09 11.18 5.55
C SER A 230 6.89 11.69 4.75
N ARG A 231 7.02 12.86 4.12
CA ARG A 231 5.99 13.45 3.25
C ARG A 231 6.63 14.24 2.12
N VAL A 232 6.07 14.16 0.92
CA VAL A 232 6.46 15.02 -0.19
C VAL A 232 5.87 16.42 -0.02
N ALA A 233 6.72 17.45 -0.07
CA ALA A 233 6.38 18.86 0.05
C ALA A 233 7.07 19.65 -1.07
N GLY A 234 6.34 19.90 -2.17
CA GLY A 234 6.90 20.56 -3.34
C GLY A 234 7.97 19.69 -4.02
N ASP A 235 9.19 20.20 -4.11
CA ASP A 235 10.35 19.56 -4.72
C ASP A 235 11.26 18.83 -3.72
N ALA A 236 10.85 18.73 -2.45
CA ALA A 236 11.58 17.99 -1.42
C ALA A 236 10.69 17.03 -0.63
N VAL A 237 11.32 16.05 0.02
CA VAL A 237 10.71 15.20 1.05
C VAL A 237 11.08 15.74 2.41
N GLU A 238 10.08 15.99 3.25
CA GLU A 238 10.26 16.36 4.64
C GLU A 238 10.30 15.12 5.53
N HIS A 239 11.15 15.13 6.54
CA HIS A 239 11.21 14.11 7.59
C HIS A 239 10.96 14.77 8.94
N THR A 240 9.85 14.42 9.57
CA THR A 240 9.50 14.90 10.91
C THR A 240 9.70 13.79 11.93
N PRO A 241 10.57 13.94 12.94
CA PRO A 241 10.77 12.92 13.96
C PRO A 241 9.47 12.48 14.61
N PHE A 242 9.35 11.17 14.84
CA PHE A 242 8.23 10.55 15.53
C PHE A 242 8.72 9.84 16.78
N VAL A 243 8.06 10.16 17.89
CA VAL A 243 8.23 9.46 19.17
C VAL A 243 6.86 8.93 19.57
N GLU A 244 6.79 7.63 19.81
CA GLU A 244 5.56 7.00 20.28
C GLU A 244 5.13 7.64 21.60
N SER A 245 3.88 8.11 21.66
CA SER A 245 3.32 8.61 22.90
C SER A 245 3.11 7.43 23.85
N LYS A 246 3.61 7.53 25.08
CA LYS A 246 3.38 6.50 26.13
C LYS A 246 1.89 6.26 26.43
N GLN A 247 1.01 7.13 25.97
CA GLN A 247 -0.44 6.94 25.97
C GLN A 247 -0.87 6.52 24.57
N ALA A 248 -1.35 5.28 24.45
CA ALA A 248 -2.16 4.89 23.32
C ALA A 248 -3.41 5.79 23.32
N PRO A 249 -3.74 6.47 22.21
CA PRO A 249 -4.98 7.23 22.17
C PRO A 249 -6.14 6.26 22.40
N ALA A 250 -7.06 6.63 23.30
CA ALA A 250 -8.39 6.04 23.29
C ALA A 250 -8.90 6.16 21.85
N ALA A 251 -9.46 5.08 21.29
CA ALA A 251 -9.95 5.03 19.91
C ALA A 251 -10.82 6.27 19.63
N SER A 252 -10.23 7.30 19.04
CA SER A 252 -10.91 8.55 18.78
C SER A 252 -11.68 8.30 17.50
N ILE A 253 -13.00 8.15 17.64
CA ILE A 253 -13.94 8.12 16.52
C ILE A 253 -13.83 9.50 15.86
N PHE A 254 -12.91 9.64 14.91
CA PHE A 254 -12.93 10.79 14.03
C PHE A 254 -14.18 10.65 13.16
N PRO A 255 -15.04 11.68 13.04
CA PRO A 255 -16.01 11.73 11.97
C PRO A 255 -15.22 11.84 10.67
N HIS A 256 -15.03 10.71 9.99
CA HIS A 256 -14.39 10.65 8.69
C HIS A 256 -15.30 11.32 7.66
N ASN A 257 -14.86 12.47 7.13
CA ASN A 257 -15.12 12.75 5.73
C ASN A 257 -13.80 12.43 4.99
N PRO A 258 -13.65 11.25 4.37
CA PRO A 258 -12.56 11.10 3.40
C PRO A 258 -12.78 12.14 2.30
N PRO A 259 -11.73 12.72 1.68
CA PRO A 259 -11.93 13.33 0.38
C PRO A 259 -12.64 12.28 -0.49
N GLU A 260 -13.84 12.62 -0.98
CA GLU A 260 -14.63 11.75 -1.85
C GLU A 260 -13.80 11.45 -3.09
N PHE A 261 -13.15 10.29 -3.09
CA PHE A 261 -12.66 9.69 -4.32
C PHE A 261 -13.78 8.75 -4.78
N PRO A 262 -14.29 8.91 -6.01
CA PRO A 262 -15.33 8.04 -6.52
C PRO A 262 -14.79 6.60 -6.52
N VAL A 263 -15.43 5.75 -5.71
CA VAL A 263 -15.25 4.31 -5.75
C VAL A 263 -15.79 3.85 -7.10
N HIS A 264 -14.91 3.76 -8.10
CA HIS A 264 -15.25 3.05 -9.32
C HIS A 264 -15.18 1.57 -9.00
N THR A 265 -16.36 0.96 -8.87
CA THR A 265 -16.51 -0.49 -8.94
C THR A 265 -15.78 -0.96 -10.18
N MET A 266 -14.75 -1.78 -9.98
CA MET A 266 -14.03 -2.46 -11.05
C MET A 266 -15.07 -3.36 -11.74
N ARG A 267 -15.68 -2.87 -12.82
CA ARG A 267 -16.48 -3.73 -13.69
C ARG A 267 -15.50 -4.70 -14.32
N ALA A 268 -15.61 -5.97 -13.96
CA ALA A 268 -15.01 -7.06 -14.71
C ALA A 268 -15.58 -7.00 -16.14
N HIS A 269 -14.91 -6.28 -17.02
CA HIS A 269 -15.13 -6.42 -18.44
C HIS A 269 -14.44 -7.70 -18.86
N THR A 270 -15.23 -8.75 -19.08
CA THR A 270 -14.82 -9.93 -19.83
C THR A 270 -14.55 -9.50 -21.26
N THR A 271 -13.40 -8.88 -21.48
CA THR A 271 -12.89 -8.58 -22.82
C THR A 271 -12.05 -9.77 -23.25
N HIS A 272 -12.31 -10.30 -24.45
CA HIS A 272 -11.44 -11.30 -25.07
C HIS A 272 -9.98 -10.87 -24.93
N ALA A 273 -9.11 -11.81 -24.53
CA ALA A 273 -7.67 -11.58 -24.46
C ALA A 273 -7.21 -10.93 -25.78
N PRO A 274 -6.62 -9.72 -25.75
CA PRO A 274 -6.04 -9.17 -26.96
C PRO A 274 -4.85 -10.05 -27.37
N VAL A 275 -4.78 -10.37 -28.66
CA VAL A 275 -3.54 -10.86 -29.26
C VAL A 275 -2.55 -9.69 -29.16
N PHE A 276 -1.52 -9.84 -28.32
CA PHE A 276 -0.48 -8.83 -28.17
C PHE A 276 0.49 -8.91 -29.35
N ASP A 277 0.38 -7.96 -30.28
CA ASP A 277 1.44 -7.72 -31.28
C ASP A 277 2.62 -7.05 -30.57
N LEU A 278 3.58 -7.86 -30.13
CA LEU A 278 4.88 -7.37 -29.69
C LEU A 278 5.63 -6.80 -30.91
N PRO A 279 6.25 -5.60 -30.82
CA PRO A 279 7.08 -5.11 -31.90
C PRO A 279 8.27 -6.05 -32.10
N HIS A 280 8.36 -6.66 -33.28
CA HIS A 280 9.52 -7.44 -33.69
C HIS A 280 10.76 -6.53 -33.75
N GLY A 281 11.62 -6.63 -32.75
CA GLY A 281 12.97 -6.05 -32.78
C GLY A 281 13.82 -6.79 -33.80
N GLY A 282 13.88 -6.29 -35.03
CA GLY A 282 14.85 -6.70 -36.04
C GLY A 282 16.25 -6.27 -35.61
N GLY A 283 16.96 -7.17 -34.92
CA GLY A 283 18.38 -7.05 -34.65
C GLY A 283 19.18 -7.61 -35.82
N ASP A 284 19.59 -6.74 -36.75
CA ASP A 284 20.67 -7.04 -37.68
C ASP A 284 21.98 -7.18 -36.89
N HIS A 285 22.44 -8.43 -36.71
CA HIS A 285 23.81 -8.69 -36.28
C HIS A 285 24.77 -8.49 -37.47
N PRO A 286 25.75 -7.58 -37.38
CA PRO A 286 26.83 -7.56 -38.37
C PRO A 286 27.70 -8.80 -38.19
N ARG A 287 27.73 -9.67 -39.20
CA ARG A 287 28.71 -10.77 -39.33
C ARG A 287 30.12 -10.18 -39.35
N SER A 288 30.92 -10.49 -38.33
CA SER A 288 32.35 -10.22 -38.34
C SER A 288 33.05 -11.22 -39.27
N SER A 289 33.57 -10.70 -40.38
CA SER A 289 34.49 -11.41 -41.27
C SER A 289 35.86 -11.56 -40.58
N HIS A 290 36.24 -12.79 -40.25
CA HIS A 290 37.62 -13.11 -39.85
C HIS A 290 38.49 -13.24 -41.10
N GLY A 291 39.24 -12.18 -41.41
CA GLY A 291 40.31 -12.17 -42.39
C GLY A 291 41.70 -12.30 -41.74
N GLY A 292 42.36 -13.42 -42.01
CA GLY A 292 43.80 -13.57 -42.29
C GLY A 292 44.86 -12.96 -41.36
N GLY A 293 45.71 -13.83 -40.79
CA GLY A 293 47.01 -13.43 -40.24
C GLY A 293 47.98 -14.60 -40.02
N ARG A 294 48.65 -15.06 -41.08
CA ARG A 294 49.87 -15.89 -41.01
C ARG A 294 51.07 -14.99 -40.67
N ARG A 295 51.90 -15.44 -39.72
CA ARG A 295 53.36 -15.25 -39.47
C ARG A 295 53.57 -15.69 -38.00
N ARG A 296 54.47 -16.58 -37.62
CA ARG A 296 55.78 -17.00 -38.14
C ARG A 296 55.93 -18.52 -38.06
#